data_AF-A0A813MJS2-F1
#
_entry.id   AF-A0A813MJS2-F1
#
_cell.length_a   1.000
_cell.length_b   1.000
_cell.length_c   1.000
_cell.angle_alpha   90.00
_cell.angle_beta   90.00
_cell.angle_gamma   90.00
#
_symmetry.space_group_name_H-M   'P 1'
#
loop_
_entity.id
_entity.type
_entity.pdbx_description
1 polymer ?
#
loop_
_entity_poly.entity_id
_entity_poly.type
_entity_poly.pdbx_seq_one_letter_code
_entity_poly.pdbx_strand_id
1 'polypeptide(L)'
;MGSHSIDSDLQKPDIYNKYSPFYESIKQQAITLFDEIRENLSHTIQLGELEPGLSIWSNKLKQFISNYGFHFTKIDHLKLIDYYLSILSITDLNYVHVKICFDMLTELLRNARLITRDDLTLDWRIFYDWMQRIRNNRDKIYGLVVLPEFYLVGLFSSVAWNNIGYIDWEPWLPKIFTRILRGFSVPIGKMQMPSLQDNYSVSDLTKWIVSMMGNGSSCLQYLQDLFITIKSFYHPSNTGGFQQDLVKFVSKLAEYFVTRVYL
;
A
#
# COMPACT_ATOMS: atom_id res chain seq x y z
N MET A 1 3.30 42.06 16.52
CA MET A 1 2.43 40.95 16.13
C MET A 1 3.18 40.17 15.06
N GLY A 2 3.83 39.08 15.45
CA GLY A 2 4.61 38.26 14.51
C GLY A 2 3.67 37.57 13.54
N SER A 3 3.95 37.68 12.25
CA SER A 3 3.32 36.89 11.21
C SER A 3 3.57 35.40 11.50
N HIS A 4 2.57 34.69 12.02
CA HIS A 4 2.56 33.23 11.93
C HIS A 4 2.63 32.90 10.44
N SER A 5 3.78 32.44 9.96
CA SER A 5 3.91 32.05 8.57
C SER A 5 3.15 30.74 8.39
N ILE A 6 2.29 30.70 7.37
CA ILE A 6 1.54 29.50 6.94
C ILE A 6 2.50 28.30 6.75
N ASP A 7 3.79 28.54 6.49
CA ASP A 7 4.85 27.53 6.43
C ASP A 7 5.01 26.70 7.71
N SER A 8 4.70 27.25 8.89
CA SER A 8 4.84 26.53 10.16
C SER A 8 3.78 25.44 10.37
N ASP A 9 2.68 25.49 9.61
CA ASP A 9 1.52 24.59 9.77
C ASP A 9 1.45 23.49 8.68
N LEU A 10 2.35 23.52 7.68
CA LEU A 10 2.43 22.52 6.62
C LEU A 10 3.08 21.23 7.13
N GLN A 11 2.50 20.06 6.80
CA GLN A 11 2.96 18.79 7.39
C GLN A 11 4.33 18.32 6.86
N LYS A 12 4.43 18.13 5.54
CA LYS A 12 5.64 17.57 4.93
C LYS A 12 5.78 18.04 3.49
N PRO A 13 6.20 19.30 3.28
CA PRO A 13 6.56 19.77 1.95
C PRO A 13 7.78 19.00 1.42
N ASP A 14 7.91 18.91 0.10
CA ASP A 14 9.12 18.34 -0.52
C ASP A 14 10.36 19.18 -0.13
N ILE A 15 11.34 18.51 0.46
CA ILE A 15 12.59 19.10 0.95
C ILE A 15 13.40 19.67 -0.22
N TYR A 16 13.35 19.05 -1.40
CA TYR A 16 14.14 19.50 -2.55
C TYR A 16 13.67 20.85 -3.09
N ASN A 17 12.37 21.14 -2.99
CA ASN A 17 11.80 22.41 -3.46
C ASN A 17 12.44 23.61 -2.73
N LYS A 18 12.81 23.46 -1.45
CA LYS A 18 13.45 24.51 -0.65
C LYS A 18 14.81 24.97 -1.20
N TYR A 19 15.52 24.08 -1.89
CA TYR A 19 16.84 24.38 -2.47
C TYR A 19 16.76 24.83 -3.93
N SER A 20 15.56 24.91 -4.49
CA SER A 20 15.35 25.38 -5.86
C SER A 20 15.53 26.91 -5.94
N PRO A 21 16.19 27.43 -6.99
CA PRO A 21 16.22 28.86 -7.29
C PRO A 21 14.82 29.48 -7.47
N PHE A 22 13.79 28.65 -7.68
CA PHE A 22 12.42 29.06 -7.93
C PHE A 22 11.48 28.79 -6.74
N TYR A 23 12.01 28.56 -5.54
CA TYR A 23 11.22 28.13 -4.37
C TYR A 23 9.96 28.96 -4.10
N GLU A 24 10.07 30.29 -4.07
CA GLU A 24 8.91 31.16 -3.80
C GLU A 24 7.81 31.01 -4.86
N SER A 25 8.19 30.85 -6.13
CA SER A 25 7.25 30.61 -7.23
C SER A 25 6.60 29.23 -7.10
N ILE A 26 7.39 28.19 -6.80
CA ILE A 26 6.92 26.82 -6.58
C ILE A 26 5.94 26.76 -5.41
N LYS A 27 6.26 27.44 -4.32
CA LYS A 27 5.41 27.53 -3.13
C LYS A 27 4.09 28.21 -3.43
N GLN A 28 4.11 29.36 -4.10
CA GLN A 28 2.88 30.06 -4.46
C GLN A 28 2.01 29.22 -5.42
N GLN A 29 2.64 28.54 -6.39
CA GLN A 29 1.94 27.62 -7.27
C GLN A 29 1.31 26.45 -6.51
N ALA A 30 2.02 25.88 -5.53
CA ALA A 30 1.50 24.78 -4.72
C ALA A 30 0.25 25.21 -3.91
N ILE A 31 0.29 26.38 -3.29
CA ILE A 31 -0.86 26.92 -2.53
C ILE A 31 -2.06 27.11 -3.46
N THR A 32 -1.87 27.83 -4.57
CA THR A 32 -2.95 28.09 -5.53
C THR A 32 -3.54 26.80 -6.12
N LEU A 33 -2.69 25.84 -6.47
CA LEU A 33 -3.12 24.56 -7.03
C LEU A 33 -3.87 23.71 -6.00
N PHE A 34 -3.43 23.72 -4.73
CA PHE A 34 -4.12 23.01 -3.67
C PHE A 34 -5.50 23.63 -3.39
N ASP A 35 -5.59 24.96 -3.37
CA ASP A 35 -6.87 25.67 -3.22
C ASP A 35 -7.83 25.31 -4.36
N GLU A 36 -7.37 25.30 -5.61
CA GLU A 36 -8.14 24.86 -6.78
C GLU A 36 -8.63 23.41 -6.60
N ILE A 37 -7.76 22.48 -6.20
CA ILE A 37 -8.13 21.08 -5.98
C ILE A 37 -9.19 20.96 -4.87
N ARG A 38 -8.98 21.65 -3.74
CA ARG A 38 -9.89 21.60 -2.59
C ARG A 38 -11.27 22.14 -2.94
N GLU A 39 -11.33 23.29 -3.60
CA GLU A 39 -12.60 23.90 -4.01
C GLU A 39 -13.36 22.98 -4.96
N ASN A 40 -12.69 22.45 -5.98
CA ASN A 40 -13.36 21.60 -6.95
C ASN A 40 -13.78 20.24 -6.38
N LEU A 41 -13.00 19.63 -5.48
CA LEU A 41 -13.45 18.44 -4.74
C LEU A 41 -14.69 18.75 -3.91
N SER A 42 -14.73 19.90 -3.23
CA SER A 42 -15.90 20.31 -2.45
C SER A 42 -17.14 20.52 -3.33
N HIS A 43 -16.98 21.06 -4.55
CA HIS A 43 -18.07 21.24 -5.50
C HIS A 43 -18.69 19.91 -5.95
N THR A 44 -17.91 18.82 -6.07
CA THR A 44 -18.47 17.52 -6.47
C THR A 44 -19.55 17.01 -5.50
N ILE A 45 -19.37 17.25 -4.20
CA ILE A 45 -20.37 16.91 -3.19
C ILE A 45 -21.54 17.90 -3.21
N GLN A 46 -21.25 19.21 -3.31
CA GLN A 46 -22.28 20.25 -3.32
C GLN A 46 -23.25 20.11 -4.50
N LEU A 47 -22.74 19.74 -5.68
CA LEU A 47 -23.53 19.50 -6.88
C LEU A 47 -24.22 18.13 -6.86
N GLY A 48 -23.80 17.21 -6.00
CA GLY A 48 -24.28 15.82 -5.98
C GLY A 48 -23.81 14.99 -7.18
N GLU A 49 -22.91 15.52 -8.01
CA GLU A 49 -22.38 14.86 -9.20
C GLU A 49 -20.92 14.47 -8.97
N LEU A 50 -20.68 13.16 -8.80
CA LEU A 50 -19.33 12.63 -8.62
C LEU A 50 -18.55 12.53 -9.95
N GLU A 51 -19.22 12.31 -11.08
CA GLU A 51 -18.58 12.21 -12.40
C GLU A 51 -18.75 13.52 -13.19
N PRO A 52 -17.70 13.98 -13.91
CA PRO A 52 -16.34 13.45 -13.96
C PRO A 52 -15.42 13.96 -12.83
N GLY A 53 -15.94 14.82 -11.95
CA GLY A 53 -15.15 15.63 -11.02
C GLY A 53 -14.29 14.83 -10.05
N LEU A 54 -14.84 13.79 -9.41
CA LEU A 54 -14.13 12.98 -8.42
C LEU A 54 -12.89 12.34 -9.03
N SER A 55 -12.99 11.77 -10.23
CA SER A 55 -11.88 11.13 -10.93
C SER A 55 -10.78 12.13 -11.30
N ILE A 56 -11.16 13.26 -11.92
CA ILE A 56 -10.21 14.28 -12.38
C ILE A 56 -9.45 14.88 -11.19
N TRP A 57 -10.17 15.34 -10.16
CA TRP A 57 -9.58 16.07 -9.05
C TRP A 57 -8.83 15.18 -8.07
N SER A 58 -9.25 13.91 -7.91
CA SER A 58 -8.47 12.92 -7.17
C SER A 58 -7.14 12.61 -7.87
N ASN A 59 -7.13 12.50 -9.21
CA ASN A 59 -5.89 12.30 -9.95
C ASN A 59 -4.98 13.55 -9.88
N LYS A 60 -5.54 14.76 -9.96
CA LYS A 60 -4.78 16.00 -9.72
C LYS A 60 -4.19 16.06 -8.31
N LEU A 61 -4.94 15.66 -7.28
CA LEU A 61 -4.45 15.58 -5.91
C LEU A 61 -3.31 14.56 -5.76
N LYS A 62 -3.42 13.39 -6.40
CA LYS A 62 -2.35 12.40 -6.41
C LYS A 62 -1.06 12.94 -7.05
N GLN A 63 -1.19 13.64 -8.17
CA GLN A 63 -0.05 14.31 -8.82
C GLN A 63 0.53 15.42 -7.94
N PHE A 64 -0.32 16.20 -7.28
CA PHE A 64 0.09 17.22 -6.32
C PHE A 64 0.95 16.62 -5.20
N ILE A 65 0.47 15.55 -4.55
CA ILE A 65 1.21 14.88 -3.46
C ILE A 65 2.56 14.34 -3.97
N SER A 66 2.58 13.81 -5.20
CA SER A 66 3.82 13.31 -5.81
C SER A 66 4.86 14.42 -6.07
N ASN A 67 4.42 15.63 -6.41
CA ASN A 67 5.31 16.72 -6.83
C ASN A 67 5.69 17.69 -5.70
N TYR A 68 4.79 17.89 -4.74
CA TYR A 68 4.96 18.88 -3.67
C TYR A 68 4.99 18.26 -2.26
N GLY A 69 4.73 16.95 -2.16
CA GLY A 69 4.52 16.28 -0.88
C GLY A 69 3.18 16.65 -0.24
N PHE A 70 3.11 16.55 1.08
CA PHE A 70 1.92 16.94 1.85
C PHE A 70 2.00 18.46 2.15
N HIS A 71 2.00 19.26 1.07
CA HIS A 71 2.03 20.73 1.13
C HIS A 71 0.64 21.30 1.45
N PHE A 72 0.05 20.81 2.54
CA PHE A 72 -1.21 21.27 3.11
C PHE A 72 -1.20 21.05 4.63
N THR A 73 -2.13 21.67 5.33
CA THR A 73 -2.20 21.60 6.78
C THR A 73 -2.68 20.22 7.25
N LYS A 74 -2.39 19.88 8.51
CA LYS A 74 -2.93 18.65 9.14
C LYS A 74 -4.46 18.62 9.15
N ILE A 75 -5.08 19.78 9.34
CA ILE A 75 -6.54 19.93 9.32
C ILE A 75 -7.08 19.60 7.93
N ASP A 76 -6.46 20.12 6.88
CA ASP A 76 -6.87 19.82 5.51
C ASP A 76 -6.64 18.35 5.15
N HIS A 77 -5.55 17.74 5.65
CA HIS A 77 -5.31 16.31 5.47
C HIS A 77 -6.45 15.46 6.08
N LEU A 78 -6.85 15.73 7.32
CA LEU A 78 -7.95 15.03 7.97
C LEU A 78 -9.27 15.22 7.20
N LYS A 79 -9.55 16.45 6.74
CA LYS A 79 -10.74 16.74 5.91
C LYS A 79 -10.74 15.96 4.59
N LEU A 80 -9.59 15.80 3.95
CA LEU A 80 -9.48 14.98 2.73
C LEU A 80 -9.77 13.50 3.03
N ILE A 81 -9.28 12.98 4.15
CA ILE A 81 -9.59 11.60 4.57
C ILE A 81 -11.09 11.45 4.85
N ASP A 82 -11.66 12.36 5.63
CA ASP A 82 -13.09 12.37 5.95
C ASP A 82 -13.95 12.49 4.69
N TYR A 83 -13.52 13.29 3.72
CA TYR A 83 -14.16 13.43 2.41
C TYR A 83 -14.26 12.08 1.68
N TYR A 84 -13.16 11.34 1.55
CA TYR A 84 -13.18 10.04 0.86
C TYR A 84 -13.94 8.96 1.65
N LEU A 85 -13.89 8.98 2.99
CA LEU A 85 -14.69 8.09 3.84
C LEU A 85 -16.19 8.38 3.73
N SER A 86 -16.55 9.66 3.62
CA SER A 86 -17.95 10.09 3.45
C SER A 86 -18.51 9.60 2.12
N ILE A 87 -17.72 9.67 1.04
CA ILE A 87 -18.13 9.12 -0.27
C ILE A 87 -18.33 7.61 -0.16
N LEU A 88 -17.43 6.87 0.51
CA LEU A 88 -17.60 5.43 0.73
C LEU A 88 -18.85 5.07 1.54
N SER A 89 -19.42 6.02 2.27
CA SER A 89 -20.65 5.83 3.05
C SER A 89 -21.93 6.02 2.22
N ILE A 90 -21.82 6.47 0.96
CA ILE A 90 -22.96 6.62 0.04
C ILE A 90 -23.52 5.24 -0.32
N THR A 91 -24.85 5.10 -0.25
CA THR A 91 -25.57 3.90 -0.68
C THR A 91 -25.46 3.73 -2.20
N ASP A 92 -25.29 2.49 -2.67
CA ASP A 92 -25.21 2.14 -4.10
C ASP A 92 -24.11 2.87 -4.89
N LEU A 93 -22.99 3.21 -4.22
CA LEU A 93 -21.81 3.78 -4.89
C LEU A 93 -21.21 2.81 -5.92
N ASN A 94 -20.90 3.32 -7.11
CA ASN A 94 -20.24 2.56 -8.17
C ASN A 94 -18.82 2.12 -7.76
N TYR A 95 -18.43 0.88 -8.11
CA TYR A 95 -17.09 0.33 -7.89
C TYR A 95 -15.94 1.19 -8.44
N VAL A 96 -16.16 1.96 -9.51
CA VAL A 96 -15.15 2.90 -10.02
C VAL A 96 -14.82 3.97 -8.97
N HIS A 97 -15.84 4.59 -8.36
CA HIS A 97 -15.65 5.57 -7.29
C HIS A 97 -15.07 4.93 -6.03
N VAL A 98 -15.51 3.72 -5.68
CA VAL A 98 -14.97 2.95 -4.56
C VAL A 98 -13.46 2.77 -4.73
N LYS A 99 -13.02 2.35 -5.93
CA LYS A 99 -11.60 2.20 -6.26
C LYS A 99 -10.85 3.53 -6.10
N ILE A 100 -11.39 4.64 -6.63
CA ILE A 100 -10.78 5.97 -6.48
C ILE A 100 -10.61 6.33 -5.00
N CYS A 101 -11.64 6.10 -4.18
CA CYS A 101 -11.58 6.37 -2.74
C CYS A 101 -10.53 5.51 -2.03
N PHE A 102 -10.46 4.20 -2.33
CA PHE A 102 -9.44 3.32 -1.77
C PHE A 102 -8.02 3.71 -2.19
N ASP A 103 -7.81 4.08 -3.46
CA ASP A 103 -6.51 4.52 -3.97
C ASP A 103 -6.06 5.81 -3.25
N MET A 104 -6.98 6.77 -3.08
CA MET A 104 -6.68 8.04 -2.41
C MET A 104 -6.47 7.88 -0.91
N LEU A 105 -7.30 7.09 -0.22
CA LEU A 105 -7.10 6.77 1.20
C LEU A 105 -5.76 6.07 1.42
N THR A 106 -5.36 5.17 0.51
CA THR A 106 -4.04 4.52 0.56
C THR A 106 -2.90 5.54 0.45
N GLU A 107 -3.02 6.54 -0.43
CA GLU A 107 -2.01 7.58 -0.60
C GLU A 107 -1.94 8.52 0.62
N LEU A 108 -3.09 8.97 1.14
CA LEU A 108 -3.19 9.88 2.28
C LEU A 108 -2.71 9.22 3.59
N LEU A 109 -3.09 7.96 3.81
CA LEU A 109 -2.73 7.20 5.02
C LEU A 109 -1.33 6.56 4.94
N ARG A 110 -0.62 6.67 3.81
CA ARG A 110 0.69 6.01 3.60
C ARG A 110 1.74 6.41 4.63
N ASN A 111 1.71 7.66 5.09
CA ASN A 111 2.70 8.18 6.03
C ASN A 111 2.11 8.35 7.44
N ALA A 112 2.02 7.22 8.16
CA ALA A 112 1.47 7.14 9.52
C ALA A 112 2.15 8.05 10.56
N ARG A 113 3.28 8.69 10.23
CA ARG A 113 3.93 9.68 11.11
C ARG A 113 3.24 11.06 11.07
N LEU A 114 2.45 11.35 10.04
CA LEU A 114 1.79 12.65 9.86
C LEU A 114 0.43 12.73 10.60
N ILE A 115 -0.19 11.58 10.86
CA ILE A 115 -1.48 11.46 11.53
C ILE A 115 -1.30 10.50 12.70
N THR A 116 -1.47 11.01 13.91
CA THR A 116 -1.40 10.18 15.12
C THR A 116 -2.74 9.49 15.38
N ARG A 117 -2.74 8.52 16.29
CA ARG A 117 -3.96 7.81 16.69
C ARG A 117 -4.99 8.72 17.36
N ASP A 118 -4.54 9.78 18.01
CA ASP A 118 -5.42 10.76 18.66
C ASP A 118 -6.11 11.68 17.65
N ASP A 119 -5.54 11.80 16.44
CA ASP A 119 -6.08 12.67 15.39
C ASP A 119 -7.16 12.00 14.54
N LEU A 120 -7.12 10.67 14.42
CA LEU A 120 -7.96 9.94 13.48
C LEU A 120 -8.35 8.57 14.04
N THR A 121 -9.66 8.39 14.25
CA THR A 121 -10.28 7.09 14.53
C THR A 121 -11.11 6.66 13.32
N LEU A 122 -10.69 5.58 12.66
CA LEU A 122 -11.39 5.03 11.50
C LEU A 122 -12.43 4.00 11.94
N ASP A 123 -13.68 4.13 11.47
CA ASP A 123 -14.64 3.04 11.56
C ASP A 123 -14.33 1.97 10.52
N TRP A 124 -13.68 0.90 10.98
CA TRP A 124 -13.26 -0.21 10.12
C TRP A 124 -14.43 -0.89 9.39
N ARG A 125 -15.67 -0.73 9.88
CA ARG A 125 -16.87 -1.34 9.28
C ARG A 125 -17.11 -0.87 7.86
N ILE A 126 -16.79 0.37 7.53
CA ILE A 126 -16.90 0.92 6.17
C ILE A 126 -16.11 0.04 5.19
N PHE A 127 -14.86 -0.26 5.53
CA PHE A 127 -14.00 -1.10 4.70
C PHE A 127 -14.44 -2.55 4.66
N TYR A 128 -14.89 -3.08 5.80
CA TYR A 128 -15.40 -4.46 5.89
C TYR A 128 -16.65 -4.66 5.03
N ASP A 129 -17.60 -3.72 5.09
CA ASP A 129 -18.83 -3.79 4.31
C ASP A 129 -18.52 -3.73 2.81
N TRP A 130 -17.60 -2.86 2.38
CA TRP A 130 -17.13 -2.84 0.99
C TRP A 130 -16.43 -4.13 0.59
N MET A 131 -15.57 -4.68 1.45
CA MET A 131 -14.94 -5.97 1.21
C MET A 131 -15.98 -7.09 1.05
N GLN A 132 -17.03 -7.10 1.88
CA GLN A 132 -18.13 -8.05 1.77
C GLN A 132 -18.96 -7.85 0.51
N ARG A 133 -19.27 -6.60 0.13
CA ARG A 133 -19.99 -6.28 -1.11
C ARG A 133 -19.22 -6.76 -2.32
N ILE A 134 -17.92 -6.44 -2.41
CA ILE A 134 -17.03 -6.90 -3.47
C ILE A 134 -16.96 -8.43 -3.49
N ARG A 135 -16.76 -9.06 -2.33
CA ARG A 135 -16.65 -10.52 -2.22
C ARG A 135 -17.96 -11.23 -2.58
N ASN A 136 -19.11 -10.65 -2.29
CA ASN A 136 -20.41 -11.26 -2.54
C ASN A 136 -21.03 -10.83 -3.87
N ASN A 137 -20.36 -9.95 -4.63
CA ASN A 137 -20.83 -9.52 -5.92
C ASN A 137 -20.97 -10.73 -6.87
N ARG A 138 -22.18 -10.95 -7.39
CA ARG A 138 -22.52 -12.06 -8.30
C ARG A 138 -22.12 -11.77 -9.75
N ASP A 139 -21.76 -10.53 -10.08
CA ASP A 139 -21.16 -10.14 -11.37
C ASP A 139 -19.72 -10.65 -11.52
N LYS A 140 -19.22 -11.43 -10.55
CA LYS A 140 -18.00 -12.24 -10.66
C LYS A 140 -17.93 -13.08 -11.94
N ILE A 141 -19.08 -13.49 -12.49
CA ILE A 141 -19.16 -14.23 -13.77
C ILE A 141 -18.58 -13.39 -14.93
N TYR A 142 -18.59 -12.05 -14.83
CA TYR A 142 -18.06 -11.13 -15.83
C TYR A 142 -16.67 -10.57 -15.48
N GLY A 143 -16.02 -11.04 -14.41
CA GLY A 143 -14.62 -10.70 -14.10
C GLY A 143 -14.36 -9.27 -13.62
N LEU A 144 -15.39 -8.50 -13.26
CA LEU A 144 -15.24 -7.06 -13.00
C LEU A 144 -14.65 -6.73 -11.62
N VAL A 145 -14.91 -7.53 -10.57
CA VAL A 145 -14.26 -7.34 -9.26
C VAL A 145 -14.12 -8.68 -8.52
N VAL A 146 -12.95 -9.30 -8.60
CA VAL A 146 -12.54 -10.38 -7.69
C VAL A 146 -11.61 -9.75 -6.63
N LEU A 147 -11.59 -10.30 -5.41
CA LEU A 147 -10.50 -10.06 -4.46
C LEU A 147 -9.49 -11.22 -4.59
N PRO A 148 -8.47 -11.09 -5.44
CA PRO A 148 -7.38 -12.04 -5.57
C PRO A 148 -6.72 -12.39 -4.23
N GLU A 149 -6.24 -13.63 -4.10
CA GLU A 149 -5.58 -14.06 -2.87
C GLU A 149 -4.26 -13.31 -2.61
N PHE A 150 -3.67 -12.66 -3.61
CA PHE A 150 -2.47 -11.83 -3.43
C PHE A 150 -2.70 -10.64 -2.49
N TYR A 151 -3.92 -10.10 -2.40
CA TYR A 151 -4.25 -9.03 -1.46
C TYR A 151 -4.13 -9.50 0.00
N LEU A 152 -4.45 -10.77 0.27
CA LEU A 152 -4.31 -11.35 1.62
C LEU A 152 -2.84 -11.47 2.02
N VAL A 153 -1.96 -11.84 1.09
CA VAL A 153 -0.51 -11.90 1.35
C VAL A 153 0.05 -10.52 1.68
N GLY A 154 -0.33 -9.49 0.94
CA GLY A 154 0.05 -8.10 1.25
C GLY A 154 -0.45 -7.64 2.62
N LEU A 155 -1.68 -8.02 2.98
CA LEU A 155 -2.27 -7.75 4.29
C LEU A 155 -1.49 -8.44 5.41
N PHE A 156 -1.28 -9.76 5.33
CA PHE A 156 -0.56 -10.51 6.36
C PHE A 156 0.88 -10.05 6.50
N SER A 157 1.55 -9.74 5.38
CA SER A 157 2.90 -9.16 5.38
C SER A 157 2.94 -7.83 6.13
N SER A 158 1.98 -6.96 5.88
CA SER A 158 1.89 -5.66 6.54
C SER A 158 1.54 -5.78 8.02
N VAL A 159 0.62 -6.68 8.38
CA VAL A 159 0.26 -6.97 9.78
C VAL A 159 1.46 -7.53 10.53
N ALA A 160 2.18 -8.49 9.96
CA ALA A 160 3.38 -9.05 10.56
C ALA A 160 4.44 -7.97 10.79
N TRP A 161 4.70 -7.12 9.79
CA TRP A 161 5.72 -6.08 9.87
C TRP A 161 5.42 -5.00 10.90
N ASN A 162 4.15 -4.63 11.07
CA ASN A 162 3.76 -3.60 12.04
C ASN A 162 3.58 -4.16 13.45
N ASN A 163 3.61 -5.48 13.64
CA ASN A 163 3.37 -6.15 14.93
C ASN A 163 4.43 -7.23 15.20
N ILE A 164 5.68 -6.95 14.84
CA ILE A 164 6.82 -7.87 15.04
C ILE A 164 6.92 -8.21 16.53
N GLY A 165 6.95 -9.50 16.85
CA GLY A 165 7.03 -10.00 18.22
C GLY A 165 5.69 -10.12 18.97
N TYR A 166 4.58 -9.64 18.41
CA TYR A 166 3.25 -9.72 19.06
C TYR A 166 2.40 -10.90 18.57
N ILE A 167 2.65 -11.39 17.35
CA ILE A 167 1.88 -12.48 16.74
C ILE A 167 2.74 -13.74 16.72
N ASP A 168 2.22 -14.82 17.29
CA ASP A 168 2.82 -16.15 17.17
C ASP A 168 2.48 -16.76 15.81
N TRP A 169 3.46 -16.73 14.91
CA TRP A 169 3.36 -17.30 13.56
C TRP A 169 3.76 -18.77 13.49
N GLU A 170 4.32 -19.33 14.57
CA GLU A 170 4.92 -20.67 14.60
C GLU A 170 3.98 -21.77 14.07
N PRO A 171 2.69 -21.83 14.45
CA PRO A 171 1.77 -22.86 13.96
C PRO A 171 1.49 -22.78 12.44
N TRP A 172 1.78 -21.63 11.82
CA TRP A 172 1.44 -21.33 10.44
C TRP A 172 2.65 -21.37 9.50
N LEU A 173 3.88 -21.41 10.04
CA LEU A 173 5.11 -21.41 9.24
C LEU A 173 5.13 -22.47 8.12
N PRO A 174 4.75 -23.74 8.34
CA PRO A 174 4.76 -24.73 7.26
C PRO A 174 3.88 -24.32 6.07
N LYS A 175 2.68 -23.80 6.34
CA LYS A 175 1.72 -23.36 5.31
C LYS A 175 2.22 -22.11 4.59
N ILE A 176 2.78 -21.15 5.33
CA ILE A 176 3.30 -19.90 4.79
C ILE A 176 4.50 -20.18 3.87
N PHE A 177 5.49 -20.95 4.32
CA PHE A 177 6.67 -21.28 3.52
C PHE A 177 6.35 -22.15 2.30
N THR A 178 5.40 -23.08 2.42
CA THR A 178 4.90 -23.83 1.25
C THR A 178 4.29 -22.90 0.21
N ARG A 179 3.55 -21.88 0.66
CA ARG A 179 2.91 -20.91 -0.22
C ARG A 179 3.92 -19.96 -0.87
N ILE A 180 4.95 -19.54 -0.13
CA ILE A 180 6.07 -18.75 -0.66
C ILE A 180 6.82 -19.55 -1.74
N LEU A 181 7.15 -20.81 -1.48
CA LEU A 181 7.82 -21.67 -2.45
C LEU A 181 7.00 -21.82 -3.74
N ARG A 182 5.68 -22.03 -3.61
CA ARG A 182 4.76 -22.06 -4.75
C ARG A 182 4.70 -20.73 -5.49
N GLY A 183 4.84 -19.61 -4.77
CA GLY A 183 4.84 -18.26 -5.35
C GLY A 183 6.00 -18.02 -6.32
N PHE A 184 7.17 -18.63 -6.09
CA PHE A 184 8.29 -18.52 -7.04
C PHE A 184 8.07 -19.28 -8.35
N SER A 185 7.00 -20.09 -8.46
CA SER A 185 6.64 -20.84 -9.68
C SER A 185 7.80 -21.67 -10.25
N VAL A 186 8.67 -22.17 -9.37
CA VAL A 186 9.84 -22.96 -9.73
C VAL A 186 9.41 -24.38 -10.13
N PRO A 187 9.94 -24.95 -11.24
CA PRO A 187 9.57 -26.30 -11.67
C PRO A 187 10.10 -27.35 -10.67
N ILE A 188 9.27 -28.32 -10.31
CA ILE A 188 9.65 -29.42 -9.42
C ILE A 188 9.66 -30.71 -10.24
N GLY A 189 10.87 -31.17 -10.58
CA GLY A 189 11.05 -32.35 -11.44
C GLY A 189 10.52 -32.14 -12.86
N LYS A 190 9.68 -33.06 -13.35
CA LYS A 190 9.05 -32.96 -14.68
C LYS A 190 7.72 -32.19 -14.68
N MET A 191 7.24 -31.76 -13.51
CA MET A 191 5.94 -31.08 -13.37
C MET A 191 6.16 -29.58 -13.30
N GLN A 192 5.54 -28.84 -14.22
CA GLN A 192 5.35 -27.40 -14.04
C GLN A 192 4.23 -27.22 -13.02
N MET A 193 4.53 -26.53 -11.93
CA MET A 193 3.47 -26.06 -11.05
C MET A 193 2.62 -25.08 -11.84
N PRO A 194 1.30 -25.29 -11.97
CA PRO A 194 0.45 -24.26 -12.56
C PRO A 194 0.65 -23.00 -11.73
N SER A 195 1.09 -21.91 -12.38
CA SER A 195 1.12 -20.63 -11.70
C SER A 195 -0.30 -20.39 -11.23
N LEU A 196 -0.49 -20.20 -9.93
CA LEU A 196 -1.72 -19.58 -9.49
C LEU A 196 -1.77 -18.26 -10.25
N GLN A 197 -2.88 -17.95 -10.92
CA GLN A 197 -3.07 -16.69 -11.65
C GLN A 197 -2.84 -15.46 -10.74
N ASP A 198 -2.66 -15.67 -9.43
CA ASP A 198 -2.25 -14.72 -8.42
C ASP A 198 -0.71 -14.56 -8.40
N ASN A 199 -0.20 -13.59 -9.17
CA ASN A 199 1.18 -13.12 -9.06
C ASN A 199 1.40 -12.48 -7.66
N TYR A 200 1.88 -13.25 -6.69
CA TYR A 200 2.29 -12.70 -5.40
C TYR A 200 3.46 -11.74 -5.57
N SER A 201 3.38 -10.58 -4.92
CA SER A 201 4.52 -9.68 -4.81
C SER A 201 5.64 -10.35 -4.00
N VAL A 202 6.77 -10.64 -4.66
CA VAL A 202 7.99 -11.14 -4.00
C VAL A 202 8.37 -10.25 -2.82
N SER A 203 8.21 -8.92 -2.95
CA SER A 203 8.48 -7.98 -1.88
C SER A 203 7.63 -8.24 -0.63
N ASP A 204 6.34 -8.51 -0.80
CA ASP A 204 5.42 -8.77 0.32
C ASP A 204 5.72 -10.11 0.99
N LEU A 205 6.01 -11.15 0.20
CA LEU A 205 6.43 -12.45 0.73
C LEU A 205 7.72 -12.33 1.55
N THR A 206 8.73 -11.62 1.02
CA THR A 206 10.00 -11.41 1.72
C THR A 206 9.82 -10.61 3.01
N LYS A 207 9.05 -9.52 2.95
CA LYS A 207 8.74 -8.70 4.12
C LYS A 207 8.04 -9.52 5.21
N TRP A 208 7.13 -10.42 4.82
CA TRP A 208 6.46 -11.32 5.75
C TRP A 208 7.45 -12.26 6.44
N ILE A 209 8.36 -12.90 5.68
CA ILE A 209 9.41 -13.76 6.24
C ILE A 209 10.24 -12.99 7.27
N VAL A 210 10.77 -11.82 6.90
CA VAL A 210 11.63 -11.03 7.80
C VAL A 210 10.88 -10.60 9.07
N SER A 211 9.57 -10.34 8.97
CA SER A 211 8.74 -9.98 10.12
C SER A 211 8.53 -11.12 11.10
N MET A 212 8.53 -12.37 10.62
CA MET A 212 8.34 -13.58 11.44
C MET A 212 9.64 -14.05 12.10
N MET A 213 10.80 -13.57 11.68
CA MET A 213 12.07 -13.92 12.34
C MET A 213 12.10 -13.34 13.76
N GLY A 214 12.56 -14.09 14.75
CA GLY A 214 12.67 -13.57 16.11
C GLY A 214 13.14 -14.65 17.08
N ASN A 215 13.48 -14.24 18.29
CA ASN A 215 13.89 -15.15 19.34
C ASN A 215 12.75 -16.15 19.62
N GLY A 216 13.06 -17.44 19.57
CA GLY A 216 12.09 -18.52 19.84
C GLY A 216 11.26 -18.99 18.63
N SER A 217 11.39 -18.37 17.45
CA SER A 217 10.72 -18.87 16.24
C SER A 217 11.64 -19.75 15.40
N SER A 218 11.08 -20.82 14.82
CA SER A 218 11.78 -21.68 13.85
C SER A 218 11.87 -21.05 12.45
N CYS A 219 11.41 -19.80 12.26
CA CYS A 219 11.36 -19.12 10.97
C CYS A 219 12.70 -19.14 10.21
N LEU A 220 13.83 -18.98 10.91
CA LEU A 220 15.16 -19.04 10.29
C LEU A 220 15.48 -20.44 9.73
N GLN A 221 15.07 -21.51 10.40
CA GLN A 221 15.23 -22.87 9.90
C GLN A 221 14.42 -23.08 8.62
N TYR A 222 13.14 -22.66 8.61
CA TYR A 222 12.32 -22.72 7.41
C TYR A 222 12.90 -21.92 6.24
N LEU A 223 13.53 -20.76 6.51
CA LEU A 223 14.21 -19.99 5.48
C LEU A 223 15.45 -20.70 4.96
N GLN A 224 16.24 -21.35 5.81
CA GLN A 224 17.37 -22.17 5.39
C GLN A 224 16.91 -23.32 4.49
N ASP A 225 15.85 -24.03 4.89
CA ASP A 225 15.27 -25.14 4.12
C ASP A 225 14.73 -24.67 2.76
N LEU A 226 14.11 -23.48 2.74
CA LEU A 226 13.69 -22.82 1.49
C LEU A 226 14.89 -22.57 0.58
N PHE A 227 15.97 -21.96 1.09
CA PHE A 227 17.19 -21.71 0.33
C PHE A 227 17.83 -23.00 -0.22
N ILE A 228 17.87 -24.06 0.59
CA ILE A 228 18.33 -25.38 0.14
C ILE A 228 17.48 -25.87 -1.04
N THR A 229 16.16 -25.74 -0.93
CA THR A 229 15.20 -26.17 -1.96
C THR A 229 15.39 -25.41 -3.28
N ILE A 230 15.60 -24.10 -3.23
CA ILE A 230 15.74 -23.25 -4.43
C ILE A 230 17.19 -23.10 -4.93
N LYS A 231 18.18 -23.69 -4.23
CA LYS A 231 19.62 -23.48 -4.48
C LYS A 231 20.03 -23.76 -5.93
N SER A 232 19.55 -24.86 -6.51
CA SER A 232 19.90 -25.25 -7.87
C SER A 232 19.45 -24.21 -8.91
N PHE A 233 18.34 -23.51 -8.66
CA PHE A 233 17.77 -22.51 -9.57
C PHE A 233 18.55 -21.19 -9.63
N TYR A 234 19.52 -20.98 -8.74
CA TYR A 234 20.48 -19.88 -8.84
C TYR A 234 21.68 -20.17 -9.74
N HIS A 235 21.86 -21.42 -10.19
CA HIS A 235 22.96 -21.75 -11.09
C HIS A 235 22.76 -21.07 -12.46
N PRO A 236 23.79 -20.45 -13.07
CA PRO A 236 23.67 -19.73 -14.34
C PRO A 236 23.09 -20.55 -15.51
N SER A 237 23.20 -21.88 -15.45
CA SER A 237 22.64 -22.79 -16.46
C SER A 237 21.14 -23.09 -16.28
N ASN A 238 20.55 -22.75 -15.14
CA ASN A 238 19.14 -22.99 -14.83
C ASN A 238 18.33 -21.70 -15.00
N THR A 239 18.27 -21.22 -16.25
CA THR A 239 17.53 -20.01 -16.61
C THR A 239 16.04 -20.29 -16.79
N GLY A 240 15.20 -19.31 -16.45
CA GLY A 240 13.75 -19.44 -16.56
C GLY A 240 13.00 -18.22 -16.03
N GLY A 241 11.67 -18.21 -16.17
CA GLY A 241 10.82 -17.09 -15.71
C GLY A 241 10.94 -16.78 -14.22
N PHE A 242 11.27 -17.77 -13.39
CA PHE A 242 11.48 -17.64 -11.94
C PHE A 242 12.74 -16.85 -11.55
N GLN A 243 13.71 -16.68 -12.47
CA GLN A 243 15.02 -16.11 -12.14
C GLN A 243 14.91 -14.66 -11.64
N GLN A 244 14.04 -13.85 -12.24
CA GLN A 244 13.83 -12.47 -11.82
C GLN A 244 13.29 -12.40 -10.39
N ASP A 245 12.34 -13.27 -10.05
CA ASP A 245 11.74 -13.35 -8.72
C ASP A 245 12.74 -13.85 -7.67
N LEU A 246 13.56 -14.85 -8.00
CA LEU A 246 14.60 -15.37 -7.11
C LEU A 246 15.70 -14.35 -6.82
N VAL A 247 16.13 -13.57 -7.82
CA VAL A 247 17.10 -12.48 -7.63
C VAL A 247 16.50 -11.36 -6.80
N LYS A 248 15.25 -10.97 -7.10
CA LYS A 248 14.52 -9.96 -6.34
C LYS A 248 14.31 -10.39 -4.88
N PHE A 249 14.04 -11.68 -4.64
CA PHE A 249 13.86 -12.25 -3.32
C PHE A 249 15.10 -12.03 -2.44
N VAL A 250 16.28 -12.39 -2.92
CA VAL A 250 17.54 -12.23 -2.18
C VAL A 250 17.86 -10.77 -1.91
N SER A 251 17.70 -9.91 -2.92
CA SER A 251 17.91 -8.47 -2.79
C SER A 251 16.98 -7.86 -1.74
N LYS A 252 15.67 -8.17 -1.81
CA LYS A 252 14.69 -7.70 -0.83
C LYS A 252 14.90 -8.28 0.56
N LEU A 253 15.43 -9.49 0.67
CA LEU A 253 15.68 -10.13 1.97
C LEU A 253 16.75 -9.35 2.72
N ALA A 254 17.84 -8.98 2.05
CA ALA A 254 18.87 -8.11 2.62
C ALA A 254 18.32 -6.72 2.97
N GLU A 255 17.58 -6.09 2.05
CA GLU A 255 16.98 -4.76 2.27
C GLU A 255 16.06 -4.73 3.50
N TYR A 256 15.12 -5.68 3.61
CA TYR A 256 14.19 -5.71 4.73
C TYR A 256 14.85 -6.12 6.04
N PHE A 257 15.84 -7.01 6.02
CA PHE A 257 16.59 -7.36 7.21
C PHE A 257 17.33 -6.14 7.77
N VAL A 258 18.02 -5.37 6.91
CA VAL A 258 18.68 -4.12 7.29
C VAL A 258 17.65 -3.10 7.80
N THR A 259 16.55 -2.91 7.07
CA THR A 259 15.48 -1.97 7.48
C THR A 259 14.94 -2.30 8.85
N ARG A 260 14.72 -3.59 9.15
CA ARG A 260 14.20 -4.05 10.43
C ARG A 260 15.15 -3.77 11.60
N VAL A 261 16.46 -3.86 11.39
CA VAL A 261 17.46 -3.55 12.44
C VAL A 261 17.38 -2.07 12.87
N TYR A 262 16.88 -1.19 12.00
CA TYR A 262 16.71 0.24 12.28
C TYR A 262 15.30 0.63 12.77
N LEU A 263 14.39 -0.33 12.96
CA LEU A 263 13.06 -0.11 13.55
C LEU A 263 13.13 -0.22 15.07
#